data_AF-A0A699YGN5-F1
#
_entry.id   AF-A0A699YGN5-F1
#
_cell.length_a   1.000
_cell.length_b   1.000
_cell.length_c   1.000
_cell.angle_alpha   90.00
_cell.angle_beta   90.00
_cell.angle_gamma   90.00
#
_symmetry.space_group_name_H-M   'P 1'
#
loop_
_entity.id
_entity.type
_entity.pdbx_description
1 polymer ?
#
loop_
_entity_poly.entity_id
_entity_poly.type
_entity_poly.pdbx_seq_one_letter_code
_entity_poly.pdbx_strand_id
1 'polypeptide(L)'
;MRHNLLEGLQKIMPRQLPRLAAVLDREMNKADPHGKEEWDTIRDMDKVWRVFSKYDARNTILLDNEARKFCEHPDNGIVVPEFGPAEVQRRVS
;
A
#
# COMPACT_ATOMS: atom_id res chain seq x y z
N MET A 1 -6.10 12.75 -7.96
CA MET A 1 -6.35 11.71 -6.93
C MET A 1 -5.35 11.69 -5.76
N ARG A 2 -4.17 12.35 -5.81
CA ARG A 2 -3.22 12.43 -4.67
C ARG A 2 -3.71 13.28 -3.47
N HIS A 3 -4.63 14.23 -3.67
CA HIS A 3 -5.06 15.17 -2.61
C HIS A 3 -5.84 14.49 -1.47
N ASN A 4 -6.83 13.64 -1.78
CA ASN A 4 -7.73 13.11 -0.75
C ASN A 4 -7.05 12.18 0.26
N LEU A 5 -6.06 11.39 -0.17
CA LEU A 5 -5.34 10.48 0.72
C LEU A 5 -4.43 11.23 1.69
N LEU A 6 -3.61 12.17 1.19
CA LEU A 6 -2.69 12.94 2.03
C LEU A 6 -3.44 13.86 2.99
N GLU A 7 -4.56 14.46 2.56
CA GLU A 7 -5.43 15.23 3.44
C GLU A 7 -6.07 14.36 4.54
N GLY A 8 -6.50 13.15 4.22
CA GLY A 8 -7.00 12.19 5.21
C GLY A 8 -5.92 11.80 6.22
N LEU A 9 -4.72 11.46 5.74
CA LEU A 9 -3.58 11.12 6.58
C LEU A 9 -3.12 12.29 7.45
N GLN A 10 -3.19 13.52 6.96
CA GLN A 10 -2.90 14.71 7.77
C GLN A 10 -3.82 14.82 8.99
N LYS A 11 -5.09 14.42 8.86
CA LYS A 11 -6.06 14.49 9.97
C LYS A 11 -5.84 13.39 11.02
N ILE A 12 -5.44 12.19 10.59
CA ILE A 12 -5.35 11.02 11.47
C ILE A 12 -3.93 10.84 12.04
N MET A 13 -2.90 11.12 11.24
CA MET A 13 -1.49 10.87 11.58
C MET A 13 -0.56 12.01 11.14
N PRO A 14 -0.81 13.27 11.59
CA PRO A 14 -0.07 14.45 11.11
C PRO A 14 1.45 14.34 11.30
N ARG A 15 1.90 13.75 12.42
CA ARG A 15 3.34 13.59 12.72
C ARG A 15 4.05 12.60 11.81
N GLN A 16 3.32 11.67 11.19
CA GLN A 16 3.89 10.65 10.30
C GLN A 16 3.77 11.04 8.83
N LEU A 17 3.00 12.09 8.49
CA LEU A 17 2.70 12.44 7.11
C LEU A 17 3.95 12.57 6.23
N PRO A 18 5.05 13.24 6.63
CA PRO A 18 6.22 13.34 5.76
C PRO A 18 6.83 11.98 5.40
N ARG A 19 6.89 11.06 6.36
CA ARG A 19 7.43 9.70 6.14
C ARG A 19 6.46 8.85 5.34
N LEU A 20 5.15 8.97 5.59
CA LEU A 20 4.11 8.28 4.84
C LEU A 20 4.07 8.75 3.39
N ALA A 21 4.12 10.06 3.14
CA ALA A 21 4.18 10.63 1.80
C ALA A 21 5.40 10.14 1.04
N ALA A 22 6.56 10.04 1.70
CA ALA A 22 7.77 9.48 1.10
C ALA A 22 7.60 8.02 0.69
N VAL A 23 7.06 7.15 1.57
CA VAL A 23 6.89 5.72 1.23
C VAL A 23 5.76 5.45 0.25
N LEU A 24 4.80 6.37 0.09
CA LEU A 24 3.72 6.25 -0.89
C LEU A 24 4.15 6.64 -2.30
N ASP A 25 5.34 7.22 -2.47
CA ASP A 25 5.84 7.55 -3.80
C ASP A 25 6.08 6.28 -4.65
N ARG A 26 6.01 6.43 -5.98
CA ARG A 26 6.20 5.35 -6.93
C ARG A 26 7.65 4.86 -6.97
N GLU A 27 8.63 5.71 -6.63
CA GLU A 27 10.04 5.31 -6.52
C GLU A 27 10.30 4.26 -5.43
N MET A 28 9.37 4.16 -4.47
CA MET A 28 9.37 3.16 -3.40
C MET A 28 8.73 1.83 -3.82
N ASN A 29 8.39 1.69 -5.09
CA ASN A 29 7.97 0.43 -5.70
C ASN A 29 9.11 -0.19 -6.51
N LYS A 30 8.86 -1.41 -6.97
CA LYS A 30 9.63 -2.10 -8.01
C LYS A 30 8.69 -2.75 -9.03
N ALA A 31 9.22 -3.14 -10.17
CA ALA A 31 8.46 -3.82 -11.22
C ALA A 31 7.81 -5.10 -10.66
N ASP A 32 6.57 -5.34 -11.04
CA ASP A 32 5.85 -6.56 -10.67
C ASP A 32 6.29 -7.72 -11.59
N PRO A 33 6.94 -8.78 -11.07
CA PRO A 33 7.40 -9.90 -11.90
C PRO A 33 6.24 -10.71 -12.52
N HIS A 34 5.03 -10.52 -12.01
CA HIS A 34 3.80 -11.15 -12.51
C HIS A 34 2.82 -10.13 -13.10
N GLY A 35 3.28 -8.89 -13.30
CA GLY A 35 2.52 -7.84 -13.95
C GLY A 35 2.21 -8.20 -15.41
N LYS A 36 1.04 -7.79 -15.88
CA LYS A 36 0.69 -7.91 -17.30
C LYS A 36 1.23 -6.72 -18.09
N GLU A 37 1.29 -5.56 -17.43
CA GLU A 37 1.66 -4.30 -18.03
C GLU A 37 3.01 -3.81 -17.49
N GLU A 38 3.76 -3.06 -18.28
CA GLU A 38 5.07 -2.53 -17.85
C GLU A 38 4.98 -1.55 -16.67
N TRP A 39 3.81 -0.95 -16.46
CA TRP A 39 3.55 -0.07 -15.32
C TRP A 39 3.04 -0.81 -14.08
N ASP A 40 2.86 -2.12 -14.14
CA ASP A 40 2.55 -2.93 -12.97
C ASP A 40 3.74 -2.91 -12.01
N THR A 41 3.46 -2.54 -10.77
CA THR A 41 4.48 -2.46 -9.72
C THR A 41 3.98 -3.10 -8.44
N ILE A 42 4.92 -3.61 -7.63
CA ILE A 42 4.69 -4.06 -6.26
C ILE A 42 5.41 -3.14 -5.28
N ARG A 43 4.96 -3.10 -4.03
CA ARG A 43 5.62 -2.31 -2.99
C ARG A 43 6.94 -2.96 -2.61
N ASP A 44 8.03 -2.20 -2.64
CA ASP A 44 9.35 -2.69 -2.24
C ASP A 44 9.51 -2.58 -0.72
N MET A 45 9.18 -3.66 -0.01
CA MET A 45 9.13 -3.65 1.45
C MET A 45 10.50 -3.47 2.09
N ASP A 46 11.58 -3.94 1.46
CA ASP A 46 12.93 -3.69 1.94
C ASP A 46 13.26 -2.20 1.92
N LYS A 47 12.82 -1.45 0.90
CA LYS A 47 12.95 0.02 0.88
C LYS A 47 12.09 0.67 1.96
N VAL A 48 10.86 0.20 2.14
CA VAL A 48 9.93 0.75 3.16
C VAL A 48 10.48 0.54 4.57
N TRP A 49 11.01 -0.65 4.89
CA TRP A 49 11.58 -0.96 6.19
C TRP A 49 12.88 -0.19 6.47
N ARG A 50 13.66 0.20 5.45
CA ARG A 50 14.78 1.15 5.66
C ARG A 50 14.29 2.52 6.13
N VAL A 51 13.17 3.01 5.57
CA VAL A 51 12.57 4.28 6.00
C VAL A 51 11.97 4.14 7.40
N PHE A 52 11.35 3.00 7.71
CA PHE A 52 10.76 2.71 9.01
C PHE A 52 11.48 1.57 9.73
N SER A 53 12.73 1.80 10.12
CA SER A 53 13.67 0.80 10.66
C SER A 53 13.25 0.05 11.94
N LYS A 54 12.11 0.39 12.54
CA LYS A 54 11.51 -0.36 13.65
C LYS A 54 10.63 -1.53 13.20
N TYR A 55 10.33 -1.61 11.90
CA TYR A 55 9.48 -2.64 11.33
C TYR A 55 10.26 -3.51 10.35
N ASP A 56 9.82 -4.76 10.25
CA ASP A 56 10.32 -5.79 9.35
C ASP A 56 9.21 -6.81 9.05
N ALA A 57 9.56 -7.90 8.37
CA ALA A 57 8.62 -8.97 8.03
C ALA A 57 7.94 -9.63 9.25
N ARG A 58 8.47 -9.48 10.47
CA ARG A 58 7.90 -10.14 11.66
C ARG A 58 6.80 -9.31 12.32
N ASN A 59 6.71 -8.02 12.01
CA ASN A 59 5.76 -7.11 12.64
C ASN A 59 5.02 -6.19 11.63
N THR A 60 5.03 -6.57 10.35
CA THR A 60 4.35 -5.84 9.27
C THR A 60 3.25 -6.71 8.67
N ILE A 61 2.12 -6.10 8.30
CA ILE A 61 1.05 -6.73 7.52
C ILE A 61 0.84 -5.91 6.25
N LEU A 62 0.65 -6.58 5.12
CA LEU A 62 0.34 -6.00 3.82
C LEU A 62 -1.13 -6.26 3.49
N LEU A 63 -1.86 -5.19 3.20
CA LEU A 63 -3.27 -5.26 2.80
C LEU A 63 -3.38 -4.80 1.34
N ASP A 64 -3.86 -5.68 0.47
CA ASP A 64 -4.00 -5.37 -0.97
C ASP A 64 -5.17 -6.16 -1.58
N ASN A 65 -5.72 -5.71 -2.70
CA ASN A 65 -6.80 -6.41 -3.39
C ASN A 65 -6.30 -7.57 -4.28
N GLU A 66 -4.99 -7.64 -4.53
CA GLU A 66 -4.42 -8.69 -5.38
C GLU A 66 -3.24 -9.41 -4.71
N ALA A 67 -3.33 -10.74 -4.62
CA ALA A 67 -2.30 -11.56 -3.96
C ALA A 67 -0.89 -11.42 -4.58
N ARG A 68 -0.81 -11.14 -5.88
CA ARG A 68 0.49 -10.95 -6.58
C ARG A 68 1.29 -9.78 -6.00
N LYS A 69 0.64 -8.79 -5.37
CA LYS A 69 1.29 -7.56 -4.89
C LYS A 69 2.20 -7.77 -3.67
N PHE A 70 2.10 -8.92 -3.04
CA PHE A 70 2.95 -9.33 -1.91
C PHE A 70 3.62 -10.68 -2.17
N CYS A 71 3.89 -11.01 -3.43
CA CYS A 71 4.51 -12.29 -3.83
C CYS A 71 5.87 -12.57 -3.17
N GLU A 72 6.63 -11.54 -2.78
CA GLU A 72 7.92 -11.69 -2.10
C GLU A 72 7.79 -11.85 -0.57
N HIS A 73 6.65 -11.46 -0.02
CA HIS A 73 6.34 -11.56 1.41
C HIS A 73 4.92 -12.15 1.60
N PRO A 74 4.68 -13.38 1.12
CA PRO A 74 3.33 -13.96 1.09
C PRO A 74 2.73 -14.13 2.50
N ASP A 75 3.57 -14.42 3.50
CA ASP A 75 3.15 -14.60 4.89
C ASP A 75 2.71 -13.29 5.56
N ASN A 76 3.04 -12.13 4.97
CA ASN A 76 2.62 -10.82 5.45
C ASN A 76 1.31 -10.36 4.81
N GLY A 77 0.83 -11.04 3.76
CA GLY A 77 -0.27 -10.58 2.92
C GLY A 77 -1.66 -10.98 3.42
N ILE A 78 -2.58 -10.03 3.39
CA ILE A 78 -4.02 -10.28 3.51
C ILE A 78 -4.70 -9.68 2.29
N VAL A 79 -5.37 -10.53 1.50
CA VAL A 79 -6.20 -10.06 0.39
C VAL A 79 -7.48 -9.46 0.95
N VAL A 80 -7.78 -8.22 0.57
CA VAL A 80 -9.04 -7.55 0.92
C VAL A 80 -9.84 -7.24 -0.35
N PRO A 81 -11.18 -7.36 -0.33
CA PRO A 81 -11.98 -6.98 -1.49
C PRO A 81 -11.74 -5.52 -1.90
N GLU A 82 -11.69 -5.27 -3.20
CA GLU A 82 -11.63 -3.90 -3.72
C GLU A 82 -12.90 -3.15 -3.30
N PHE A 83 -12.72 -1.95 -2.76
CA PHE A 83 -13.84 -1.08 -2.45
C PHE A 83 -14.16 -0.22 -3.67
N GLY A 84 -15.22 -0.58 -4.40
CA GLY A 84 -15.62 0.09 -5.63
C GLY A 84 -16.98 0.79 -5.55
N PRO A 85 -17.45 1.34 -6.68
CA PRO A 85 -18.76 1.99 -6.77
C PRO A 85 -19.94 1.11 -6.33
N ALA A 86 -19.84 -0.21 -6.51
CA ALA A 86 -20.87 -1.18 -6.12
C ALA A 86 -21.02 -1.28 -4.60
N GLU A 87 -19.92 -1.24 -3.85
CA GLU A 87 -19.90 -1.27 -2.38
C GLU A 87 -20.39 0.04 -1.78
N VAL A 88 -20.12 1.18 -2.43
CA VAL A 88 -20.63 2.48 -2.02
C VAL A 88 -22.16 2.49 -2.05
N GLN A 89 -22.78 2.02 -3.14
CA GLN A 89 -24.23 2.01 -3.29
C GLN A 89 -24.96 1.20 -2.20
N ARG A 90 -24.38 0.07 -1.74
CA ARG A 90 -24.97 -0.76 -0.68
C ARG A 90 -24.99 -0.12 0.71
N ARG A 91 -24.20 0.92 0.96
CA ARG A 91 -24.16 1.61 2.28
C ARG A 91 -25.11 2.79 2.38
N VAL A 92 -25.61 3.29 1.24
CA VAL A 92 -26.52 4.45 1.18
C VAL A 92 -27.98 4.03 0.92
N SER A 93 -28.22 2.72 0.82
CA SER A 93 -29.54 2.06 0.77
C SER A 93 -29.82 1.38 2.10
#